data_AF-I0JS65-F1
#
_entry.id   AF-I0JS65-F1
#
_cell.length_a   1.000
_cell.length_b   1.000
_cell.length_c   1.000
_cell.angle_alpha   90.00
_cell.angle_beta   90.00
_cell.angle_gamma   90.00
#
_symmetry.space_group_name_H-M   'P 1'
#
loop_
_entity.id
_entity.type
_entity.pdbx_description
1 polymer ?
#
loop_
_entity_poly.entity_id
_entity_poly.type
_entity_poly.pdbx_seq_one_letter_code
_entity_poly.pdbx_strand_id
1 'polypeptide(L)'
;MDKKIIGITLTYAIIMMSLILVTFIGEWNPSGYSYSLSNETLTIEKGLFSKETTEIAIEDRIDQAISFSLSISEENQQWRMDVIVIGLLLPFLLLLFVPDRRPFKKQLSYPWFALIVAALVVLYASYSVPAHITEISDIQNQVDRLVQE
;
A
#
# COMPACT_ATOMS: atom_id res chain seq x y z
N MET A 1 13.06 -20.53 -23.69
CA MET A 1 12.93 -19.22 -23.02
C MET A 1 14.19 -19.00 -22.17
N ASP A 2 14.78 -17.80 -22.17
CA ASP A 2 16.03 -17.52 -21.42
C ASP A 2 15.77 -17.64 -19.91
N LYS A 3 16.62 -18.38 -19.20
CA LYS A 3 16.55 -18.57 -17.74
C LYS A 3 16.47 -17.25 -16.98
N LYS A 4 17.14 -16.19 -17.45
CA LYS A 4 17.10 -14.86 -16.82
C LYS A 4 15.73 -14.19 -16.94
N ILE A 5 15.07 -14.34 -18.09
CA ILE A 5 13.71 -13.80 -18.30
C ILE A 5 12.72 -14.56 -17.42
N ILE A 6 12.83 -15.89 -17.39
CA ILE A 6 12.00 -16.73 -16.50
C ILE A 6 12.14 -16.27 -15.05
N GLY A 7 13.38 -16.04 -14.60
CA GLY A 7 13.65 -15.55 -13.25
C GLY A 7 12.96 -14.23 -12.94
N ILE A 8 13.13 -13.21 -13.79
CA ILE A 8 12.49 -11.90 -13.60
C ILE A 8 10.96 -12.01 -13.58
N THR A 9 10.38 -12.73 -14.55
CA THR A 9 8.93 -12.91 -14.62
C THR A 9 8.40 -13.61 -13.39
N LEU A 10 9.09 -14.66 -12.90
CA LEU A 10 8.70 -15.39 -11.71
C LEU A 10 8.81 -14.51 -10.45
N THR A 11 9.91 -13.75 -10.30
CA THR A 11 10.09 -12.80 -9.19
C THR A 11 9.00 -11.74 -9.19
N TYR A 12 8.71 -11.13 -10.34
CA TYR A 12 7.61 -10.17 -10.48
C TYR A 12 6.27 -10.80 -10.08
N ALA A 13 5.96 -11.99 -10.61
CA ALA A 13 4.71 -12.67 -10.33
C ALA A 13 4.54 -12.98 -8.84
N ILE A 14 5.59 -13.47 -8.17
CA ILE A 14 5.55 -13.75 -6.73
C ILE A 14 5.30 -12.48 -5.92
N ILE A 15 6.08 -11.41 -6.17
CA ILE A 15 5.94 -10.16 -5.43
C ILE A 15 4.55 -9.56 -5.63
N MET A 16 4.10 -9.46 -6.88
CA MET A 16 2.78 -8.87 -7.17
C MET A 16 1.64 -9.74 -6.67
N MET A 17 1.73 -11.06 -6.79
CA MET A 17 0.71 -11.95 -6.24
C MET A 17 0.61 -11.76 -4.73
N SER A 18 1.72 -11.74 -4.00
CA SER A 18 1.71 -11.47 -2.56
C SER A 18 1.10 -10.12 -2.21
N LEU A 19 1.50 -9.04 -2.91
CA LEU A 19 0.94 -7.70 -2.67
C LEU A 19 -0.55 -7.64 -2.95
N ILE A 20 -1.01 -8.24 -4.06
CA ILE A 20 -2.42 -8.25 -4.44
C ILE A 20 -3.24 -9.04 -3.41
N LEU A 21 -2.78 -10.22 -2.99
CA LEU A 21 -3.47 -11.03 -1.99
C LEU A 21 -3.62 -10.28 -0.67
N VAL A 22 -2.53 -9.69 -0.16
CA VAL A 22 -2.55 -8.94 1.11
C VAL A 22 -3.45 -7.72 1.02
N THR A 23 -3.41 -6.98 -0.09
CA THR A 23 -4.12 -5.69 -0.24
C THR A 23 -5.61 -5.87 -0.54
N PHE A 24 -5.96 -6.76 -1.47
CA PHE A 24 -7.34 -6.87 -1.97
C PHE A 24 -8.14 -7.97 -1.27
N ILE A 25 -7.50 -9.06 -0.83
CA ILE A 25 -8.18 -10.14 -0.11
C ILE A 25 -8.03 -9.97 1.40
N GLY A 26 -6.85 -9.57 1.86
CA GLY A 26 -6.59 -9.30 3.27
C GLY A 26 -7.07 -7.93 3.75
N GLU A 27 -7.55 -7.07 2.84
CA GLU A 27 -7.95 -5.68 3.11
C GLU A 27 -6.90 -4.87 3.90
N TRP A 28 -5.64 -5.22 3.71
CA TRP A 28 -4.54 -4.59 4.45
C TRP A 28 -4.10 -3.30 3.80
N ASN A 29 -3.74 -2.33 4.65
CA ASN A 29 -3.11 -1.08 4.29
C ASN A 29 -1.95 -0.75 5.27
N PRO A 30 -1.05 0.19 4.91
CA PRO A 30 0.06 0.65 5.73
C PRO A 30 -0.29 1.14 7.14
N SER A 31 -1.49 1.68 7.39
CA SER A 31 -1.90 2.03 8.76
C SER A 31 -2.02 0.83 9.68
N GLY A 32 -2.27 -0.35 9.10
CA GLY A 32 -2.51 -1.59 9.84
C GLY A 32 -3.84 -1.62 10.58
N TYR A 33 -4.71 -0.62 10.37
CA TYR A 33 -6.07 -0.58 10.92
C TYR A 33 -7.11 -0.96 9.86
N SER A 34 -8.13 -1.68 10.31
CA SER A 34 -9.37 -1.94 9.58
C SER A 34 -10.55 -1.79 10.52
N TYR A 35 -11.75 -1.68 9.95
CA TYR A 35 -12.97 -1.50 10.74
C TYR A 35 -14.13 -2.33 10.20
N SER A 36 -15.07 -2.67 11.09
CA SER A 36 -16.39 -3.13 10.72
C SER A 36 -17.45 -2.44 11.58
N LEU A 37 -18.62 -2.20 11.01
CA LEU A 37 -19.72 -1.51 11.66
C LEU A 37 -20.95 -2.43 11.68
N SER A 38 -21.49 -2.72 12.86
CA SER A 38 -22.65 -3.59 13.04
C SER A 38 -23.54 -3.08 14.17
N ASN A 39 -24.83 -2.81 13.89
CA ASN A 39 -25.87 -2.50 14.87
C ASN A 39 -25.44 -1.57 16.02
N GLU A 40 -24.71 -0.48 15.72
CA GLU A 40 -24.21 0.53 16.70
C GLU A 40 -22.92 0.16 17.45
N THR A 41 -22.22 -0.90 17.03
CA THR A 41 -20.87 -1.21 17.46
C THR A 41 -19.88 -0.99 16.31
N LEU A 42 -18.84 -0.20 16.57
CA LEU A 42 -17.65 -0.09 15.74
C LEU A 42 -16.61 -1.07 16.27
N THR A 43 -16.23 -2.04 15.43
CA THR A 43 -15.13 -2.96 15.72
C THR A 43 -13.89 -2.48 14.98
N ILE A 44 -12.88 -2.07 15.74
CA ILE A 44 -11.57 -1.68 15.24
C ILE A 44 -10.64 -2.88 15.32
N GLU A 45 -10.01 -3.23 14.21
CA GLU A 45 -9.00 -4.28 14.14
C GLU A 45 -7.65 -3.67 13.80
N LYS A 46 -6.60 -4.07 14.54
CA LYS A 46 -5.22 -3.64 14.29
C LYS A 46 -4.32 -4.85 14.06
N GLY A 47 -3.56 -4.80 12.97
CA GLY A 47 -2.52 -5.78 12.65
C GLY A 47 -2.89 -6.75 11.52
N LEU A 48 -1.87 -7.26 10.83
CA LEU A 48 -2.02 -8.15 9.67
C LEU A 48 -2.10 -9.64 10.05
N PHE A 49 -1.28 -10.09 11.01
CA PHE A 49 -1.16 -11.50 11.40
C PHE A 49 -1.68 -11.81 12.80
N SER A 50 -1.62 -10.83 13.70
CA SER A 50 -2.21 -10.88 15.03
C SER A 50 -3.12 -9.66 15.12
N LYS A 51 -4.43 -9.91 15.06
CA LYS A 51 -5.44 -8.86 15.09
C LYS A 51 -5.78 -8.54 16.54
N GLU A 52 -5.46 -7.33 16.96
CA GLU A 52 -6.01 -6.74 18.19
C GLU A 52 -7.36 -6.14 17.83
N THR A 53 -8.42 -6.58 18.51
CA THR A 53 -9.79 -6.15 18.25
C THR A 53 -10.31 -5.33 19.43
N THR A 54 -10.86 -4.15 19.14
CA THR A 54 -11.51 -3.28 20.12
C THR A 54 -12.92 -2.97 19.65
N GLU A 55 -13.92 -3.21 20.51
CA GLU A 55 -15.32 -2.92 20.21
C GLU A 55 -15.77 -1.67 20.97
N ILE A 56 -16.36 -0.72 20.26
CA ILE A 56 -16.81 0.57 20.80
C ILE A 56 -18.27 0.77 20.43
N ALA A 57 -19.12 1.06 21.43
CA ALA A 57 -20.49 1.48 21.20
C ALA A 57 -20.50 2.92 20.65
N ILE A 58 -21.20 3.15 19.54
CA ILE A 58 -21.15 4.43 18.81
C ILE A 58 -22.39 5.31 18.96
N GLU A 59 -23.34 4.98 19.84
CA GLU A 59 -24.62 5.70 20.02
C GLU A 59 -24.42 7.22 20.18
N ASP A 60 -23.45 7.65 20.98
CA ASP A 60 -23.08 9.07 21.18
C ASP A 60 -21.84 9.52 20.39
N ARG A 61 -21.27 8.65 19.54
CA ARG A 61 -19.96 8.86 18.87
C ARG A 61 -19.98 8.62 17.37
N ILE A 62 -21.17 8.72 16.76
CA ILE A 62 -21.38 8.47 15.33
C ILE A 62 -20.45 9.32 14.46
N ASP A 63 -20.29 10.61 14.77
CA ASP A 63 -19.43 11.52 14.00
C ASP A 63 -17.96 11.08 14.02
N GLN A 64 -17.46 10.64 15.18
CA GLN A 64 -16.08 10.15 15.33
C GLN A 64 -15.89 8.82 14.60
N ALA A 65 -16.86 7.92 14.68
CA ALA A 65 -16.85 6.64 13.98
C ALA A 65 -16.89 6.81 12.45
N ILE A 66 -17.66 7.77 11.94
CA ILE A 66 -17.70 8.13 10.52
C ILE A 66 -16.37 8.70 10.08
N SER A 67 -15.81 9.66 10.82
CA SER A 67 -14.49 10.24 10.52
C SER A 67 -13.42 9.16 10.42
N PHE A 68 -13.38 8.24 11.40
CA PHE A 68 -12.41 7.15 11.42
C PHE A 68 -12.58 6.22 10.21
N SER A 69 -13.82 5.84 9.91
CA SER A 69 -14.15 5.00 8.76
C SER A 69 -13.72 5.64 7.43
N LEU A 70 -13.90 6.96 7.30
CA LEU A 70 -13.47 7.72 6.12
C LEU A 70 -11.93 7.72 6.00
N SER A 71 -11.20 8.02 7.06
CA SER A 71 -9.73 8.02 7.03
C SER A 71 -9.15 6.65 6.67
N ILE A 72 -9.74 5.56 7.18
CA ILE A 72 -9.36 4.20 6.78
C ILE A 72 -9.66 3.94 5.30
N SER A 73 -10.78 4.45 4.79
CA SER A 73 -11.15 4.31 3.38
C SER A 73 -10.18 5.05 2.45
N GLU A 74 -9.79 6.27 2.83
CA GLU A 74 -8.82 7.09 2.09
C GLU A 74 -7.45 6.41 2.03
N GLU A 75 -6.93 5.97 3.17
CA GLU A 75 -5.66 5.23 3.25
C GLU A 75 -5.71 3.92 2.43
N ASN A 76 -6.82 3.18 2.47
CA ASN A 76 -7.02 1.99 1.64
C ASN A 76 -7.01 2.32 0.14
N GLN A 77 -7.64 3.43 -0.26
CA GLN A 77 -7.66 3.86 -1.65
C GLN A 77 -6.26 4.26 -2.12
N GLN A 78 -5.52 5.02 -1.31
CA GLN A 78 -4.16 5.41 -1.61
C GLN A 78 -3.25 4.18 -1.71
N TRP A 79 -3.33 3.25 -0.77
CA TRP A 79 -2.54 2.03 -0.81
C TRP A 79 -2.83 1.16 -2.05
N ARG A 80 -4.10 1.05 -2.46
CA ARG A 80 -4.47 0.35 -3.70
C ARG A 80 -3.84 1.02 -4.93
N MET A 81 -3.80 2.35 -4.96
CA MET A 81 -3.11 3.08 -6.02
C MET A 81 -1.61 2.83 -5.99
N ASP A 82 -0.99 2.80 -4.81
CA ASP A 82 0.43 2.47 -4.63
C ASP A 82 0.74 1.08 -5.17
N VAL A 83 -0.08 0.07 -4.88
CA VAL A 83 0.10 -1.29 -5.42
C VAL A 83 0.02 -1.31 -6.94
N ILE A 84 -0.87 -0.53 -7.55
CA ILE A 84 -0.95 -0.41 -9.02
C ILE A 84 0.34 0.22 -9.57
N VAL A 85 0.82 1.31 -8.96
CA VAL A 85 2.04 1.99 -9.40
C VAL A 85 3.27 1.11 -9.21
N ILE A 86 3.37 0.40 -8.10
CA ILE A 86 4.40 -0.62 -7.86
C ILE A 86 4.32 -1.69 -8.96
N GLY A 87 3.12 -2.19 -9.29
CA GLY A 87 2.94 -3.16 -10.37
C GLY A 87 3.44 -2.67 -11.73
N LEU A 88 3.26 -1.37 -12.01
CA LEU A 88 3.77 -0.75 -13.24
C LEU A 88 5.29 -0.53 -13.22
N LEU A 89 5.86 -0.11 -12.10
CA LEU A 89 7.29 0.23 -11.99
C LEU A 89 8.20 -0.97 -11.71
N LEU A 90 7.70 -1.99 -11.00
CA LEU A 90 8.48 -3.14 -10.56
C LEU A 90 9.18 -3.89 -11.71
N PRO A 91 8.56 -4.14 -12.88
CA PRO A 91 9.25 -4.76 -14.01
C PRO A 91 10.48 -3.96 -14.45
N PHE A 92 10.40 -2.62 -14.47
CA PHE A 92 11.52 -1.76 -14.85
C PHE A 92 12.63 -1.79 -13.80
N LEU A 93 12.27 -1.83 -12.52
CA LEU A 93 13.21 -2.00 -11.41
C LEU A 93 13.95 -3.34 -11.48
N LEU A 94 13.22 -4.44 -11.70
CA LEU A 94 13.82 -5.77 -11.84
C LEU A 94 14.77 -5.83 -13.06
N LEU A 95 14.46 -5.13 -14.14
CA LEU A 95 15.31 -5.06 -15.33
C LEU A 95 16.60 -4.25 -15.14
N LEU A 96 16.73 -3.46 -14.07
CA LEU A 96 18.03 -2.86 -13.70
C LEU A 96 19.08 -3.93 -13.41
N PHE A 97 18.68 -5.09 -12.86
CA PHE A 97 19.57 -6.20 -12.56
C PHE A 97 19.89 -7.08 -13.77
N VAL A 98 19.20 -6.88 -14.91
CA VAL A 98 19.43 -7.62 -16.16
C VAL A 98 19.52 -6.65 -17.34
N PRO A 99 20.61 -5.87 -17.43
CA PRO A 99 20.73 -4.73 -18.34
C PRO A 99 20.57 -5.09 -19.82
N ASP A 100 20.89 -6.32 -20.23
CA ASP A 100 20.81 -6.76 -21.64
C ASP A 100 19.37 -6.96 -22.15
N ARG A 101 18.42 -7.08 -21.21
CA ARG A 101 17.00 -7.36 -21.47
C ARG A 101 16.10 -6.14 -21.27
N ARG A 102 16.67 -4.99 -20.92
CA ARG A 102 15.92 -3.74 -20.74
C ARG A 102 15.19 -3.30 -22.02
N PRO A 103 14.03 -2.64 -21.90
CA PRO A 103 13.37 -2.00 -23.02
C PRO A 103 14.22 -0.84 -23.54
N PHE A 104 13.99 -0.43 -24.79
CA PHE A 104 14.63 0.75 -25.41
C PHE A 104 16.16 0.74 -25.45
N LYS A 105 16.82 -0.42 -25.32
CA LYS A 105 18.29 -0.52 -25.32
C LYS A 105 18.98 0.06 -26.55
N LYS A 106 18.27 0.21 -27.67
CA LYS A 106 18.78 0.81 -28.91
C LYS A 106 18.76 2.34 -28.87
N GLN A 107 17.84 2.92 -28.11
CA GLN A 107 17.63 4.37 -28.01
C GLN A 107 18.21 4.95 -26.73
N LEU A 108 18.33 4.13 -25.67
CA LEU A 108 18.68 4.57 -24.33
C LEU A 108 19.83 3.73 -23.75
N SER A 109 20.91 4.43 -23.39
CA SER A 109 22.03 3.81 -22.66
C SER A 109 21.57 3.35 -21.26
N TYR A 110 22.30 2.40 -20.67
CA TYR A 110 21.96 1.89 -19.33
C TYR A 110 21.89 2.99 -18.25
N PRO A 111 22.87 3.91 -18.15
CA PRO A 111 22.81 4.96 -17.12
C PRO A 111 21.56 5.83 -17.23
N TRP A 112 21.17 6.20 -18.46
CA TRP A 112 19.96 6.99 -18.69
C TRP A 112 18.68 6.21 -18.35
N PHE A 113 18.63 4.91 -18.67
CA PHE A 113 17.52 4.05 -18.24
C PHE A 113 17.41 4.00 -16.71
N ALA A 114 18.54 3.73 -16.03
CA ALA A 114 18.58 3.68 -14.57
C ALA A 114 18.19 5.01 -13.93
N LEU A 115 18.68 6.13 -14.48
CA LEU A 115 18.34 7.47 -14.01
C LEU A 115 16.84 7.75 -14.14
N ILE A 116 16.21 7.43 -15.27
CA ILE A 116 14.78 7.64 -15.48
C ILE A 116 13.95 6.78 -14.52
N VAL A 117 14.28 5.50 -14.40
CA VAL A 117 13.56 4.59 -13.48
C VAL A 117 13.70 5.07 -12.04
N ALA A 118 14.91 5.46 -11.62
CA ALA A 118 15.16 5.99 -10.28
C ALA A 118 14.40 7.30 -10.05
N ALA A 119 14.39 8.22 -11.03
CA ALA A 119 13.66 9.47 -10.93
C ALA A 119 12.15 9.24 -10.77
N LEU A 120 11.56 8.30 -11.53
CA LEU A 120 10.15 7.95 -11.39
C LEU A 120 9.82 7.41 -9.99
N VAL A 121 10.67 6.52 -9.46
CA VAL A 121 10.48 5.97 -8.10
C VAL A 121 10.60 7.07 -7.05
N VAL A 122 11.62 7.94 -7.13
CA VAL A 122 11.82 9.01 -6.17
C VAL A 122 10.67 10.02 -6.21
N LEU A 123 10.24 10.43 -7.40
CA LEU A 123 9.11 11.33 -7.57
C LEU A 123 7.84 10.74 -6.96
N TYR A 124 7.55 9.47 -7.25
CA TYR A 124 6.37 8.83 -6.70
C TYR A 124 6.46 8.68 -5.18
N ALA A 125 7.59 8.18 -4.67
CA ALA A 125 7.82 8.02 -3.24
C ALA A 125 7.73 9.36 -2.48
N SER A 126 8.22 10.45 -3.07
CA SER A 126 8.10 11.80 -2.47
C SER A 126 6.66 12.29 -2.34
N TYR A 127 5.74 11.75 -3.15
CA TYR A 127 4.32 12.03 -3.07
C TYR A 127 3.61 11.07 -2.10
N SER A 128 3.79 9.75 -2.26
CA SER A 128 3.00 8.76 -1.51
C SER A 128 3.43 8.60 -0.05
N VAL A 129 4.74 8.67 0.25
CA VAL A 129 5.23 8.45 1.62
C VAL A 129 4.72 9.52 2.61
N PRO A 130 4.79 10.83 2.32
CA PRO A 130 4.25 11.84 3.25
C PRO A 130 2.74 11.76 3.43
N ALA A 131 2.01 11.37 2.38
CA ALA A 131 0.56 11.21 2.44
C ALA A 131 0.19 10.09 3.41
N HIS A 132 0.81 8.90 3.29
CA HIS A 132 0.63 7.82 4.26
C HIS A 132 1.02 8.21 5.68
N ILE A 133 2.13 8.92 5.89
CA ILE A 133 2.52 9.37 7.24
C ILE A 133 1.42 10.24 7.87
N THR A 134 0.80 11.12 7.07
CA THR A 134 -0.28 12.00 7.53
C THR A 134 -1.54 11.20 7.85
N GLU A 135 -1.99 10.35 6.92
CA GLU A 135 -3.18 9.51 7.07
C GLU A 135 -3.06 8.57 8.27
N ILE A 136 -1.91 7.90 8.43
CA ILE A 136 -1.65 7.00 9.57
C ILE A 136 -1.68 7.76 10.90
N SER A 137 -1.08 8.95 10.95
CA SER A 137 -1.12 9.79 12.16
C SER A 137 -2.55 10.19 12.51
N ASP A 138 -3.35 10.57 11.51
CA ASP A 138 -4.74 10.99 11.72
C ASP A 138 -5.61 9.80 12.17
N ILE A 139 -5.44 8.63 11.57
CA ILE A 139 -6.08 7.38 11.97
C ILE A 139 -5.74 7.05 13.43
N GLN A 140 -4.46 7.08 13.79
CA GLN A 140 -4.03 6.76 15.15
C GLN A 140 -4.61 7.73 16.19
N ASN A 141 -4.59 9.04 15.90
CA ASN A 141 -5.20 10.04 16.77
C ASN A 141 -6.71 9.83 16.96
N GLN A 142 -7.41 9.37 15.91
CA GLN A 142 -8.84 9.08 16.00
C GLN A 142 -9.13 7.83 16.83
N VAL A 143 -8.31 6.78 16.68
CA VAL A 143 -8.40 5.57 17.53
C VAL A 143 -8.16 5.92 18.99
N ASP A 144 -7.14 6.72 19.30
CA ASP A 144 -6.82 7.10 20.68
C ASP A 144 -7.98 7.86 21.34
N ARG A 145 -8.67 8.74 20.60
CA ARG A 145 -9.87 9.45 21.07
C ARG A 145 -11.05 8.49 21.30
N LEU A 146 -11.27 7.55 20.38
CA LEU A 146 -12.35 6.59 20.47
C LEU A 146 -12.19 5.59 21.63
N VAL A 147 -10.95 5.27 22.01
CA VAL A 147 -10.64 4.28 23.05
C VAL A 147 -10.48 4.88 24.46
N GLN A 148 -10.05 6.15 24.59
CA GLN A 148 -9.77 6.75 25.91
C GLN A 148 -10.99 7.40 26.59
N GLU A 149 -12.04 7.74 25.85
CA GLU A 149 -13.31 8.23 26.41
C GLU A 149 -14.29 7.09 26.68
#